data_AF-A0A1G1LZS5-F1
#
_entry.id   AF-A0A1G1LZS5-F1
#
_cell.length_a   1.000
_cell.length_b   1.000
_cell.length_c   1.000
_cell.angle_alpha   90.00
_cell.angle_beta   90.00
_cell.angle_gamma   90.00
#
_symmetry.space_group_name_H-M   'P 1'
#
loop_
_entity.id
_entity.type
_entity.pdbx_description
1 polymer ?
#
loop_
_entity_poly.entity_id
_entity_poly.type
_entity_poly.pdbx_seq_one_letter_code
_entity_poly.pdbx_strand_id
1 'polypeptide(L)'
;MKNKAKEIKAVIFDLGNVLIGFDHTIAVKKILKHTPKKSRDIYDLFFDSDLTQEFEKGKTGTLEFFQQVQTALELKISYGEFLPIWNEIFFSKPESENFVGSLNSGIKLALLSNINQLHYEYIREEFSSTIGLFEPDKIIPSFRTGFIKPDKEIYDLALKALDVPRESVVYVDDRLDLIEAALSYGIKSIQFKSAKELKQKFQDLGIIKDAKTSRRKK
;
A
#
# COMPACT_ATOMS: atom_id res chain seq x y z
N MET A 1 2.75 6.18 -38.21
CA MET A 1 2.77 4.81 -37.64
C MET A 1 1.77 4.80 -36.48
N LYS A 2 0.70 3.99 -36.55
CA LYS A 2 -0.31 3.94 -35.49
C LYS A 2 0.32 3.31 -34.24
N ASN A 3 0.40 4.07 -33.16
CA ASN A 3 0.86 3.61 -31.84
C ASN A 3 -0.09 2.49 -31.39
N LYS A 4 0.28 1.22 -31.57
CA LYS A 4 -0.40 0.11 -30.88
C LYS A 4 -0.18 0.37 -29.39
N ALA A 5 -1.23 0.73 -28.65
CA ALA A 5 -1.15 0.75 -27.20
C ALA A 5 -0.60 -0.61 -26.74
N LYS A 6 0.58 -0.62 -26.10
CA LYS A 6 1.19 -1.85 -25.59
C LYS A 6 0.25 -2.47 -24.56
N GLU A 7 -0.03 -3.75 -24.74
CA GLU A 7 -0.86 -4.56 -23.85
C GLU A 7 -0.31 -4.51 -22.41
N ILE A 8 -1.19 -4.29 -21.45
CA ILE A 8 -0.85 -4.30 -20.02
C ILE A 8 -0.74 -5.75 -19.57
N LYS A 9 0.36 -6.08 -18.90
CA LYS A 9 0.69 -7.43 -18.43
C LYS A 9 0.77 -7.53 -16.92
N ALA A 10 0.92 -6.40 -16.24
CA ALA A 10 1.05 -6.39 -14.79
C ALA A 10 0.49 -5.13 -14.16
N VAL A 11 0.11 -5.25 -12.89
CA VAL A 11 -0.33 -4.14 -12.06
C VAL A 11 0.40 -4.16 -10.72
N ILE A 12 0.93 -3.00 -10.34
CA ILE A 12 1.46 -2.74 -9.00
C ILE A 12 0.36 -2.02 -8.21
N PHE A 13 -0.01 -2.55 -7.06
CA PHE A 13 -0.98 -1.96 -6.15
C PHE A 13 -0.30 -1.43 -4.90
N ASP A 14 -0.71 -0.26 -4.45
CA ASP A 14 -0.56 0.12 -3.05
C ASP A 14 -1.50 -0.70 -2.14
N LEU A 15 -1.21 -0.70 -0.84
CA LEU A 15 -1.98 -1.39 0.18
C LEU A 15 -2.99 -0.47 0.88
N GLY A 16 -2.50 0.62 1.48
CA GLY A 16 -3.26 1.50 2.36
C GLY A 16 -4.26 2.34 1.58
N ASN A 17 -5.52 2.36 2.01
CA ASN A 17 -6.63 3.00 1.31
C ASN A 17 -6.91 2.52 -0.14
N VAL A 18 -6.11 1.60 -0.69
CA VAL A 18 -6.38 0.90 -1.95
C VAL A 18 -7.01 -0.47 -1.68
N LEU A 19 -6.30 -1.39 -1.04
CA LEU A 19 -6.76 -2.77 -0.78
C LEU A 19 -7.37 -2.95 0.61
N ILE A 20 -6.85 -2.21 1.59
CA ILE A 20 -7.38 -2.13 2.96
C ILE A 20 -7.58 -0.67 3.32
N GLY A 21 -8.43 -0.40 4.31
CA GLY A 21 -8.61 0.94 4.87
C GLY A 21 -7.57 1.21 5.94
N PHE A 22 -7.24 2.48 6.14
CA PHE A 22 -6.23 2.91 7.11
C PHE A 22 -6.57 4.28 7.68
N ASP A 23 -6.52 4.40 9.01
CA ASP A 23 -6.79 5.67 9.71
C ASP A 23 -5.96 5.79 11.01
N HIS A 24 -4.88 6.57 10.96
CA HIS A 24 -4.07 6.87 12.14
C HIS A 24 -4.83 7.57 13.27
N THR A 25 -5.96 8.24 13.00
CA THR A 25 -6.75 8.90 14.06
C THR A 25 -7.31 7.90 15.06
N ILE A 26 -7.44 6.62 14.69
CA ILE A 26 -7.80 5.53 15.59
C ILE A 26 -6.73 5.37 16.68
N ALA A 27 -5.45 5.26 16.28
CA ALA A 27 -4.34 5.19 17.21
C ALA A 27 -4.21 6.48 18.04
N VAL A 28 -4.35 7.65 17.42
CA VAL A 28 -4.29 8.94 18.12
C VAL A 28 -5.30 9.00 19.28
N LYS A 29 -6.56 8.62 19.04
CA LYS A 29 -7.62 8.63 20.06
C LYS A 29 -7.33 7.68 21.23
N LYS A 30 -6.74 6.51 20.95
CA LYS A 30 -6.36 5.52 21.95
C LYS A 30 -5.15 6.02 22.77
N ILE A 31 -4.11 6.49 22.09
CA ILE A 31 -2.87 7.01 22.69
C ILE A 31 -3.12 8.22 23.59
N LEU A 32 -4.03 9.12 23.22
CA LEU A 32 -4.33 10.35 23.98
C LEU A 32 -4.65 10.10 25.46
N LYS A 33 -5.14 8.90 25.82
CA LYS A 33 -5.45 8.51 27.21
C LYS A 33 -4.20 8.22 28.06
N HIS A 34 -3.05 8.08 27.42
CA HIS A 34 -1.80 7.56 28.00
C HIS A 34 -0.66 8.58 27.93
N THR A 35 -0.93 9.82 27.52
CA THR A 35 0.08 10.86 27.30
C THR A 35 -0.46 12.23 27.74
N PRO A 36 0.41 13.14 28.22
CA PRO A 36 0.05 14.54 28.43
C PRO A 36 0.01 15.37 27.13
N LYS A 37 0.43 14.82 25.98
CA LYS A 37 0.49 15.52 24.69
C LYS A 37 -0.90 15.74 24.07
N LYS A 38 -0.98 16.63 23.07
CA LYS A 38 -2.22 16.90 22.34
C LYS A 38 -2.38 15.94 21.16
N SER A 39 -3.62 15.78 20.70
CA SER A 39 -3.95 14.95 19.53
C SER A 39 -3.12 15.30 18.30
N ARG A 40 -2.84 16.59 18.08
CA ARG A 40 -2.01 17.06 16.96
C ARG A 40 -0.57 16.56 17.05
N ASP A 41 0.05 16.65 18.23
CA ASP A 41 1.45 16.21 18.42
C ASP A 41 1.59 14.70 18.14
N ILE A 42 0.59 13.91 18.56
CA ILE A 42 0.54 12.47 18.32
C ILE A 42 0.33 12.18 16.82
N TYR A 43 -0.58 12.91 16.18
CA TYR A 43 -0.87 12.75 14.76
C TYR A 43 0.35 13.09 13.90
N ASP A 44 1.00 14.23 14.17
CA ASP A 44 2.19 14.69 13.45
C ASP A 44 3.35 13.68 13.61
N LEU A 45 3.49 13.06 14.78
CA LEU A 45 4.48 12.00 14.99
C LEU A 45 4.16 10.73 14.20
N PHE A 46 2.88 10.32 14.13
CA PHE A 46 2.49 9.04 13.54
C PHE A 46 2.36 9.05 12.02
N PHE A 47 1.99 10.20 11.43
CA PHE A 47 1.63 10.25 10.02
C PHE A 47 2.83 10.40 9.08
N ASP A 48 3.80 11.26 9.40
CA ASP A 48 4.92 11.54 8.50
C ASP A 48 6.13 12.19 9.21
N SER A 49 6.52 11.66 10.36
CA SER A 49 7.72 12.11 11.05
C SER A 49 8.98 11.38 10.56
N ASP A 50 10.16 11.98 10.77
CA ASP A 50 11.44 11.31 10.51
C ASP A 50 11.54 9.97 11.24
N LEU A 51 11.00 9.90 12.46
CA LEU A 51 10.94 8.70 13.27
C LEU A 51 10.16 7.58 12.55
N THR A 52 8.95 7.88 12.06
CA THR A 52 8.13 6.89 11.34
C THR A 52 8.74 6.52 9.99
N GLN A 53 9.34 7.47 9.27
CA GLN A 53 10.00 7.19 8.00
C GLN A 53 11.22 6.27 8.16
N GLU A 54 12.08 6.48 9.18
CA GLU A 54 13.22 5.60 9.41
C GLU A 54 12.77 4.18 9.81
N PHE A 55 11.64 4.07 10.52
CA PHE A 55 11.03 2.77 10.82
C PHE A 55 10.41 2.09 9.59
N GLU A 56 9.74 2.86 8.72
CA GLU A 56 9.25 2.38 7.42
C GLU A 56 10.37 2.00 6.46
N LYS A 57 11.57 2.57 6.61
CA LYS A 57 12.79 2.15 5.88
C LYS A 57 13.47 0.94 6.54
N GLY A 58 12.96 0.45 7.68
CA GLY A 58 13.54 -0.69 8.40
C GLY A 58 14.89 -0.38 9.05
N LYS A 59 15.22 0.90 9.27
CA LYS A 59 16.46 1.32 9.92
C LYS A 59 16.38 1.32 11.44
N THR A 60 15.17 1.34 11.98
CA THR A 60 14.88 1.32 13.42
C THR A 60 14.27 -0.02 13.81
N GLY A 61 14.73 -0.61 14.91
CA GLY A 61 14.12 -1.83 15.46
C GLY A 61 12.74 -1.57 16.08
N THR A 62 11.89 -2.59 16.19
CA THR A 62 10.51 -2.43 16.70
C THR A 62 10.44 -1.90 18.15
N LEU A 63 11.30 -2.41 19.04
CA LEU A 63 11.39 -1.95 20.43
C LEU A 63 11.99 -0.54 20.52
N GLU A 64 12.97 -0.23 19.67
CA GLU A 64 13.59 1.09 19.60
C GLU A 64 12.60 2.15 19.12
N PHE A 65 11.83 1.84 18.06
CA PHE A 65 10.73 2.68 17.58
C PHE A 65 9.76 3.00 18.72
N PHE A 66 9.33 1.97 19.46
CA PHE A 66 8.47 2.18 20.63
C PHE A 66 9.12 3.07 21.69
N GLN A 67 10.39 2.88 22.03
CA GLN A 67 11.09 3.71 23.01
C GLN A 67 11.19 5.18 22.56
N GLN A 68 11.43 5.42 21.27
CA GLN A 68 11.45 6.77 20.71
C GLN A 68 10.06 7.42 20.76
N VAL A 69 9.01 6.69 20.36
CA VAL A 69 7.61 7.14 20.50
C VAL A 69 7.26 7.38 21.97
N GLN A 70 7.69 6.50 22.85
CA GLN A 70 7.44 6.59 24.28
C GLN A 70 8.06 7.86 24.87
N THR A 71 9.28 8.17 24.47
CA THR A 71 9.99 9.37 24.89
C THR A 71 9.35 10.63 24.31
N ALA A 72 9.10 10.65 22.99
CA ALA A 72 8.53 11.80 22.29
C ALA A 72 7.14 12.19 22.83
N LEU A 73 6.33 11.20 23.18
CA LEU A 73 4.97 11.40 23.67
C LEU A 73 4.84 11.30 25.19
N GLU A 74 5.92 11.06 25.95
CA GLU A 74 5.83 10.81 27.40
C GLU A 74 4.76 9.74 27.73
N LEU A 75 4.74 8.65 26.95
CA LEU A 75 3.72 7.60 27.05
C LEU A 75 3.87 6.76 28.31
N LYS A 76 2.75 6.56 28.99
CA LYS A 76 2.65 5.76 30.22
C LYS A 76 1.97 4.41 29.98
N ILE A 77 2.50 3.65 29.03
CA ILE A 77 2.09 2.28 28.71
C ILE A 77 3.30 1.42 28.39
N SER A 78 3.15 0.11 28.52
CA SER A 78 4.13 -0.87 28.07
C SER A 78 4.11 -1.08 26.55
N TYR A 79 5.15 -1.71 26.02
CA TYR A 79 5.20 -2.10 24.61
C TYR A 79 4.03 -3.01 24.22
N GLY A 80 3.66 -3.96 25.09
CA GLY A 80 2.54 -4.88 24.84
C GLY A 80 1.19 -4.17 24.77
N GLU A 81 0.99 -3.10 25.54
CA GLU A 81 -0.22 -2.26 25.47
C GLU A 81 -0.21 -1.34 24.23
N PHE A 82 0.97 -0.89 23.80
CA PHE A 82 1.13 -0.05 22.62
C PHE A 82 0.84 -0.79 21.31
N LEU A 83 1.30 -2.03 21.17
CA LEU A 83 1.18 -2.81 19.94
C LEU A 83 -0.25 -2.87 19.36
N PRO A 84 -1.31 -3.26 20.10
CA PRO A 84 -2.66 -3.27 19.55
C PRO A 84 -3.14 -1.87 19.18
N ILE A 85 -2.74 -0.83 19.92
CA ILE A 85 -3.09 0.55 19.59
C ILE A 85 -2.45 0.97 18.26
N TRP A 86 -1.18 0.61 18.05
CA TRP A 86 -0.42 0.94 16.86
C TRP A 86 -0.91 0.17 15.62
N ASN A 87 -1.26 -1.11 15.78
CA ASN A 87 -1.58 -2.00 14.68
C ASN A 87 -3.06 -1.97 14.26
N GLU A 88 -4.01 -1.76 15.19
CA GLU A 88 -5.46 -1.76 14.90
C GLU A 88 -5.95 -0.43 14.30
N ILE A 89 -5.23 0.06 13.29
CA ILE A 89 -5.58 1.25 12.49
C ILE A 89 -6.10 0.87 11.09
N PHE A 90 -6.08 -0.43 10.76
CA PHE A 90 -6.52 -0.97 9.48
C PHE A 90 -7.94 -1.54 9.56
N PHE A 91 -8.65 -1.51 8.44
CA PHE A 91 -10.00 -2.10 8.34
C PHE A 91 -10.26 -2.63 6.92
N SER A 92 -11.18 -3.59 6.79
CA SER A 92 -11.39 -4.30 5.52
C SER A 92 -11.98 -3.41 4.42
N LYS A 93 -11.52 -3.60 3.17
CA LYS A 93 -12.15 -3.05 1.96
C LYS A 93 -12.53 -4.19 1.01
N PRO A 94 -13.59 -4.98 1.34
CA PRO A 94 -13.93 -6.19 0.60
C PRO A 94 -14.21 -5.93 -0.88
N GLU A 95 -14.72 -4.77 -1.26
CA GLU A 95 -14.93 -4.42 -2.69
C GLU A 95 -13.61 -4.37 -3.47
N SER A 96 -12.53 -3.91 -2.85
CA SER A 96 -11.22 -3.78 -3.48
C SER A 96 -10.51 -5.12 -3.53
N GLU A 97 -10.54 -5.86 -2.42
CA GLU A 97 -10.07 -7.25 -2.35
C GLU A 97 -10.75 -8.13 -3.40
N ASN A 98 -12.10 -8.12 -3.45
CA ASN A 98 -12.87 -8.92 -4.40
C ASN A 98 -12.58 -8.52 -5.85
N PHE A 99 -12.42 -7.22 -6.13
CA PHE A 99 -12.09 -6.78 -7.47
C PHE A 99 -10.71 -7.26 -7.91
N VAL A 100 -9.69 -7.07 -7.06
CA VAL A 100 -8.31 -7.48 -7.37
C VAL A 100 -8.20 -9.00 -7.46
N GLY A 101 -8.86 -9.74 -6.57
CA GLY A 101 -8.95 -11.20 -6.65
C GLY A 101 -9.72 -11.73 -7.86
N SER A 102 -10.54 -10.90 -8.53
CA SER A 102 -11.23 -11.25 -9.77
C SER A 102 -10.41 -10.98 -11.04
N LEU A 103 -9.22 -10.38 -10.93
CA LEU A 103 -8.36 -10.13 -12.07
C LEU A 103 -7.91 -11.46 -12.69
N ASN A 104 -7.84 -11.48 -14.02
CA ASN A 104 -7.53 -12.69 -14.78
C ASN A 104 -6.09 -13.18 -14.51
N SER A 105 -5.86 -14.49 -14.54
CA SER A 105 -4.55 -15.13 -14.32
C SER A 105 -3.45 -14.72 -15.30
N GLY A 106 -3.80 -14.04 -16.40
CA GLY A 106 -2.83 -13.49 -17.35
C GLY A 106 -2.18 -12.17 -16.92
N ILE A 107 -2.66 -11.52 -15.86
CA ILE A 107 -2.10 -10.27 -15.33
C ILE A 107 -1.29 -10.59 -14.06
N LYS A 108 0.00 -10.23 -14.06
CA LYS A 108 0.83 -10.34 -12.86
C LYS A 108 0.48 -9.23 -11.87
N LEU A 109 0.44 -9.55 -10.58
CA LEU A 109 0.13 -8.60 -9.51
C LEU A 109 1.35 -8.42 -8.62
N ALA A 110 1.63 -7.18 -8.22
CA ALA A 110 2.60 -6.86 -7.18
C ALA A 110 2.01 -5.89 -6.16
N LEU A 111 2.46 -6.00 -4.91
CA LEU A 111 2.11 -5.11 -3.81
C LEU A 111 3.30 -4.21 -3.47
N LEU A 112 3.10 -2.90 -3.44
CA LEU A 112 4.13 -1.89 -3.17
C LEU A 112 3.67 -0.93 -2.08
N SER A 113 4.21 -1.07 -0.87
CA SER A 113 3.70 -0.35 0.30
C SER A 113 4.82 0.31 1.11
N ASN A 114 4.61 1.58 1.49
CA ASN A 114 5.33 2.18 2.60
C ASN A 114 4.70 1.61 3.87
N ILE A 115 5.43 0.72 4.54
CA ILE A 115 4.93 0.00 5.70
C ILE A 115 6.08 -0.40 6.60
N ASN A 116 5.87 -0.31 7.91
CA ASN A 116 6.82 -0.77 8.91
C ASN A 116 6.62 -2.25 9.25
N GLN A 117 7.59 -2.83 9.95
CA GLN A 117 7.58 -4.26 10.29
C GLN A 117 6.34 -4.67 11.10
N LEU A 118 5.93 -3.88 12.10
CA LEU A 118 4.82 -4.22 13.00
C LEU A 118 3.48 -4.25 12.27
N HIS A 119 3.22 -3.25 11.43
CA HIS A 119 2.04 -3.22 10.58
C HIS A 119 2.04 -4.37 9.58
N TYR A 120 3.20 -4.67 8.97
CA TYR A 120 3.28 -5.76 8.00
C TYR A 120 2.99 -7.13 8.63
N GLU A 121 3.53 -7.40 9.81
CA GLU A 121 3.27 -8.65 10.54
C GLU A 121 1.79 -8.79 10.92
N TYR A 122 1.20 -7.72 11.46
CA TYR A 122 -0.23 -7.67 11.78
C TYR A 122 -1.11 -7.89 10.56
N ILE A 123 -0.84 -7.19 9.45
CA ILE A 123 -1.66 -7.30 8.23
C ILE A 123 -1.53 -8.67 7.59
N ARG A 124 -0.35 -9.29 7.62
CA ARG A 124 -0.14 -10.63 7.08
C ARG A 124 -1.02 -11.68 7.78
N GLU A 125 -1.34 -11.45 9.06
CA GLU A 125 -2.19 -12.34 9.86
C GLU A 125 -3.67 -11.97 9.69
N GLU A 126 -4.05 -10.74 10.03
CA GLU A 126 -5.45 -10.29 10.09
C GLU A 126 -6.09 -10.05 8.72
N PHE A 127 -5.28 -9.74 7.70
CA PHE A 127 -5.71 -9.50 6.32
C PHE A 127 -5.04 -10.48 5.35
N SER A 128 -4.86 -11.72 5.82
CA SER A 128 -4.21 -12.80 5.05
C SER A 128 -4.88 -13.07 3.70
N SER A 129 -6.19 -12.88 3.56
CA SER A 129 -6.89 -12.99 2.28
C SER A 129 -6.46 -11.93 1.27
N THR A 130 -6.31 -10.67 1.71
CA THR A 130 -5.81 -9.57 0.89
C THR A 130 -4.35 -9.79 0.48
N ILE A 131 -3.49 -10.16 1.44
CA ILE A 131 -2.07 -10.43 1.18
C ILE A 131 -1.89 -11.65 0.26
N GLY A 132 -2.75 -12.66 0.42
CA GLY A 132 -2.75 -13.88 -0.40
C GLY A 132 -3.10 -13.69 -1.87
N LEU A 133 -3.53 -12.50 -2.29
CA LEU A 133 -3.72 -12.17 -3.71
C LEU A 133 -2.40 -12.04 -4.48
N PHE A 134 -1.28 -11.88 -3.77
CA PHE A 134 0.04 -11.61 -4.34
C PHE A 134 0.99 -12.78 -4.09
N GLU A 135 1.85 -13.06 -5.07
CA GLU A 135 2.94 -14.01 -4.86
C GLU A 135 3.96 -13.42 -3.87
N PRO A 136 4.53 -14.21 -2.94
CA PRO A 136 5.40 -13.69 -1.88
C PRO A 136 6.62 -12.90 -2.38
N ASP A 137 7.14 -13.21 -3.56
CA ASP A 137 8.27 -12.54 -4.21
C ASP A 137 7.88 -11.20 -4.88
N LYS A 138 6.58 -10.93 -5.01
CA LYS A 138 5.99 -9.71 -5.60
C LYS A 138 5.34 -8.82 -4.54
N ILE A 139 5.65 -9.05 -3.27
CA ILE A 139 5.31 -8.16 -2.16
C ILE A 139 6.56 -7.37 -1.78
N ILE A 140 6.51 -6.05 -1.97
CA ILE A 140 7.62 -5.11 -1.79
C ILE A 140 7.26 -4.12 -0.67
N PRO A 141 7.48 -4.50 0.61
CA PRO A 141 7.28 -3.60 1.73
C PRO A 141 8.54 -2.77 1.98
N SER A 142 8.38 -1.46 2.19
CA SER A 142 9.50 -0.51 2.32
C SER A 142 10.54 -0.95 3.36
N PHE A 143 10.10 -1.44 4.53
CA PHE A 143 11.02 -1.79 5.63
C PHE A 143 12.00 -2.91 5.29
N ARG A 144 11.69 -3.74 4.30
CA ARG A 144 12.60 -4.79 3.81
C ARG A 144 13.56 -4.28 2.75
N THR A 145 13.19 -3.22 2.03
CA THR A 145 13.95 -2.70 0.91
C THR A 145 14.90 -1.57 1.29
N GLY A 146 14.60 -0.84 2.37
CA GLY A 146 15.33 0.37 2.76
C GLY A 146 14.88 1.64 2.03
N PHE A 147 13.99 1.52 1.05
CA PHE A 147 13.46 2.61 0.23
C PHE A 147 11.98 2.82 0.53
N ILE A 148 11.48 4.03 0.33
CA ILE A 148 10.06 4.36 0.44
C ILE A 148 9.59 5.02 -0.84
N LYS A 149 8.31 4.95 -1.14
CA LYS A 149 7.69 5.80 -2.14
C LYS A 149 7.78 7.25 -1.65
N PRO A 150 8.16 8.24 -2.48
CA PRO A 150 8.29 8.19 -3.95
C PRO A 150 9.71 7.93 -4.51
N ASP A 151 10.63 7.35 -3.74
CA ASP A 151 11.99 7.04 -4.22
C ASP A 151 11.93 6.13 -5.46
N LYS A 152 12.76 6.39 -6.46
CA LYS A 152 12.73 5.64 -7.72
C LYS A 152 13.05 4.15 -7.51
N GLU A 153 13.92 3.87 -6.55
CA GLU A 153 14.48 2.56 -6.23
C GLU A 153 13.38 1.55 -5.85
N ILE A 154 12.39 1.95 -5.06
CA ILE A 154 11.31 1.03 -4.65
C ILE A 154 10.42 0.65 -5.85
N TYR A 155 10.17 1.57 -6.78
CA TYR A 155 9.46 1.27 -8.02
C TYR A 155 10.25 0.34 -8.94
N ASP A 156 11.56 0.54 -9.05
CA ASP A 156 12.43 -0.34 -9.85
C ASP A 156 12.46 -1.77 -9.28
N LEU A 157 12.43 -1.93 -7.94
CA LEU A 157 12.31 -3.24 -7.29
C LEU A 157 10.98 -3.93 -7.65
N ALA A 158 9.87 -3.22 -7.62
CA ALA A 158 8.57 -3.76 -8.00
C ALA A 158 8.51 -4.17 -9.49
N LEU A 159 9.07 -3.34 -10.38
CA LEU A 159 9.18 -3.65 -11.81
C LEU A 159 10.04 -4.90 -12.05
N LYS A 160 11.15 -5.03 -11.32
CA LYS A 160 12.04 -6.19 -11.40
C LYS A 160 11.33 -7.45 -10.93
N ALA A 161 10.57 -7.40 -9.83
CA ALA A 161 9.81 -8.54 -9.31
C ALA A 161 8.72 -9.02 -10.28
N LEU A 162 8.13 -8.09 -11.05
CA LEU A 162 7.12 -8.42 -12.06
C LEU A 162 7.73 -9.06 -13.32
N ASP A 163 8.99 -8.77 -13.64
CA ASP A 163 9.69 -9.28 -14.83
C ASP A 163 8.86 -9.12 -16.13
N VAL A 164 8.46 -7.88 -16.40
CA VAL A 164 7.80 -7.46 -17.65
C VAL A 164 8.30 -6.07 -18.06
N PRO A 165 8.16 -5.67 -19.34
CA PRO A 165 8.52 -4.32 -19.76
C PRO A 165 7.75 -3.25 -18.99
N ARG A 166 8.43 -2.19 -18.55
CA ARG A 166 7.85 -1.08 -17.78
C ARG A 166 6.58 -0.50 -18.43
N GLU A 167 6.55 -0.36 -19.75
CA GLU A 167 5.40 0.21 -20.46
C GLU A 167 4.14 -0.68 -20.46
N SER A 168 4.28 -1.94 -20.04
CA SER A 168 3.21 -2.91 -19.83
C SER A 168 2.76 -3.01 -18.37
N VAL A 169 3.26 -2.14 -17.49
CA VAL A 169 2.88 -2.07 -16.08
C VAL A 169 2.00 -0.86 -15.81
N VAL A 170 0.99 -1.05 -14.97
CA VAL A 170 0.21 0.04 -14.37
C VAL A 170 0.43 0.07 -12.86
N TYR A 171 0.65 1.24 -12.29
CA TYR A 171 0.72 1.45 -10.85
C TYR A 171 -0.57 2.11 -10.34
N VAL A 172 -1.07 1.65 -9.19
CA VAL A 172 -2.32 2.10 -8.58
C VAL A 172 -2.05 2.50 -7.13
N ASP A 173 -2.37 3.75 -6.79
CA ASP A 173 -2.16 4.35 -5.45
C ASP A 173 -3.21 5.45 -5.24
N ASP A 174 -3.65 5.69 -4.01
CA ASP A 174 -4.65 6.74 -3.72
C ASP A 174 -4.02 8.14 -3.67
N ARG A 175 -2.73 8.23 -3.34
CA ARG A 175 -1.98 9.47 -3.17
C ARG A 175 -1.49 10.05 -4.51
N LEU A 176 -1.89 11.28 -4.80
CA LEU A 176 -1.55 11.95 -6.06
C LEU A 176 -0.04 12.19 -6.22
N ASP A 177 0.66 12.54 -5.14
CA ASP A 177 2.11 12.76 -5.14
C ASP A 177 2.90 11.50 -5.55
N LEU A 178 2.45 10.32 -5.08
CA LEU A 178 3.07 9.03 -5.45
C LEU A 178 2.76 8.65 -6.90
N ILE A 179 1.57 9.01 -7.40
CA ILE A 179 1.18 8.84 -8.80
C ILE A 179 2.05 9.71 -9.72
N GLU A 180 2.24 10.99 -9.38
CA GLU A 180 3.06 11.93 -10.16
C GLU A 180 4.53 11.49 -10.20
N ALA A 181 5.07 11.01 -9.08
CA ALA A 181 6.42 10.45 -9.03
C ALA A 181 6.58 9.24 -9.97
N ALA A 182 5.68 8.25 -9.89
CA ALA A 182 5.73 7.08 -10.76
C ALA A 182 5.60 7.43 -12.25
N LEU A 183 4.75 8.40 -12.60
CA LEU A 183 4.63 8.93 -13.96
C LEU A 183 5.95 9.56 -14.45
N SER A 184 6.65 10.31 -13.59
CA SER A 184 7.96 10.89 -13.91
C SER A 184 9.03 9.84 -14.22
N TYR A 185 8.88 8.62 -13.68
CA TYR A 185 9.74 7.47 -13.97
C TYR A 185 9.29 6.65 -15.19
N GLY A 186 8.24 7.09 -15.88
CA GLY A 186 7.70 6.45 -17.08
C GLY A 186 6.82 5.23 -16.78
N ILE A 187 6.27 5.13 -15.57
CA ILE A 187 5.31 4.08 -15.19
C ILE A 187 3.91 4.63 -15.44
N LYS A 188 3.04 3.87 -16.14
CA LYS A 188 1.64 4.28 -16.28
C LYS A 188 0.98 4.20 -14.90
N SER A 189 0.20 5.20 -14.52
CA SER A 189 -0.34 5.26 -13.17
C SER A 189 -1.81 5.66 -13.15
N ILE A 190 -2.53 5.15 -12.16
CA ILE A 190 -3.95 5.43 -11.91
C ILE A 190 -4.09 5.83 -10.45
N GLN A 191 -4.57 7.05 -10.21
CA GLN A 191 -5.01 7.40 -8.87
C GLN A 191 -6.25 6.58 -8.49
N PHE A 192 -6.15 5.84 -7.40
CA PHE A 192 -7.25 5.06 -6.85
C PHE A 192 -8.24 5.97 -6.13
N LYS A 193 -9.52 5.82 -6.45
CA LYS A 193 -10.63 6.51 -5.78
C LYS A 193 -11.69 5.55 -5.26
N SER A 194 -11.94 4.47 -6.01
CA SER A 194 -12.80 3.36 -5.60
C SER A 194 -12.55 2.15 -6.50
N ALA A 195 -12.93 0.95 -6.01
CA ALA A 195 -12.88 -0.27 -6.82
C ALA A 195 -13.74 -0.15 -8.10
N LYS A 196 -14.88 0.55 -8.02
CA LYS A 196 -15.77 0.80 -9.17
C LYS A 196 -15.08 1.63 -10.25
N GLU A 197 -14.43 2.74 -9.88
CA GLU A 197 -13.73 3.59 -10.84
C GLU A 197 -12.50 2.88 -11.41
N LEU A 198 -11.74 2.17 -10.56
CA LEU A 198 -10.60 1.38 -10.99
C LEU A 198 -11.00 0.32 -12.02
N LYS A 199 -12.11 -0.39 -11.77
CA LYS A 199 -12.68 -1.35 -12.71
C LYS A 199 -13.00 -0.72 -14.07
N GLN A 200 -13.62 0.46 -14.09
CA GLN A 200 -13.89 1.17 -15.34
C GLN A 200 -12.60 1.52 -16.09
N LYS A 201 -11.61 2.08 -15.40
CA LYS A 201 -10.30 2.40 -16.01
C LYS A 201 -9.60 1.14 -16.55
N PHE A 202 -9.74 0.00 -15.86
CA PHE A 202 -9.17 -1.26 -16.33
C PHE A 202 -9.89 -1.79 -17.57
N GLN A 203 -11.20 -1.57 -17.72
CA GLN A 203 -11.93 -1.86 -18.95
C GLN A 203 -11.44 -0.97 -20.10
N ASP A 204 -11.29 0.32 -19.86
CA ASP A 204 -10.85 1.30 -20.87
C ASP A 204 -9.42 1.00 -21.37
N LEU A 205 -8.56 0.49 -20.48
CA LEU A 205 -7.20 0.05 -20.81
C LEU A 205 -7.12 -1.37 -21.38
N GLY A 206 -8.24 -2.08 -21.47
CA GLY A 206 -8.30 -3.45 -21.97
C GLY A 206 -7.66 -4.50 -21.04
N ILE A 207 -7.41 -4.16 -19.77
CA ILE A 207 -6.88 -5.07 -18.74
C ILE A 207 -7.92 -6.15 -18.43
N ILE A 208 -9.19 -5.76 -18.39
CA ILE A 208 -10.33 -6.66 -18.20
C ILE A 208 -11.33 -6.49 -19.34
N LYS A 209 -11.99 -7.58 -19.74
CA LYS A 209 -12.99 -7.55 -20.82
C LYS A 209 -14.36 -7.15 -20.29
N ASP A 210 -15.11 -6.40 -21.09
CA ASP A 210 -16.51 -6.13 -20.80
C ASP A 210 -17.34 -7.42 -20.70
N ALA A 211 -18.09 -7.56 -19.61
CA ALA A 211 -19.03 -8.66 -19.42
C ALA A 211 -20.11 -8.76 -20.52
N LYS A 212 -20.31 -7.70 -21.32
CA LYS A 212 -21.28 -7.65 -22.42
C LYS A 212 -20.78 -8.26 -23.73
N THR A 213 -19.47 -8.51 -23.89
CA THR A 213 -18.89 -8.95 -25.17
C THR A 213 -18.80 -10.48 -25.29
N SER A 214 -19.04 -11.24 -24.19
CA SER A 214 -19.04 -12.71 -24.21
C SER A 214 -20.36 -13.37 -24.62
N ARG A 215 -21.47 -12.63 -24.73
CA ARG A 215 -22.79 -13.17 -25.09
C ARG A 215 -23.13 -13.12 -26.59
N ARG A 216 -22.22 -12.68 -27.47
CA ARG A 216 -22.43 -12.62 -28.94
C ARG A 216 -21.67 -13.66 -29.75
N LYS A 217 -21.11 -14.69 -29.09
CA LYS A 217 -20.53 -15.86 -29.77
C LYS A 217 -21.12 -17.14 -29.20
N LYS A 218 -22.41 -17.38 -29.46
CA LYS A 218 -23.01 -18.71 -29.58
C LYS A 218 -23.97 -18.65 -30.74
#